data_AF-A0A954YM06-F1
#
_entry.id   AF-A0A954YM06-F1
#
_cell.length_a   1.000
_cell.length_b   1.000
_cell.length_c   1.000
_cell.angle_alpha   90.00
_cell.angle_beta   90.00
_cell.angle_gamma   90.00
#
_symmetry.space_group_name_H-M   'P 1'
#
loop_
_entity.id
_entity.type
_entity.pdbx_description
1 polymer ?
#
loop_
_entity_poly.entity_id
_entity_poly.type
_entity_poly.pdbx_seq_one_letter_code
_entity_poly.pdbx_strand_id
1 'polypeptide(L)'
;ENTEDIYAGIEFENGTDDNKRFMKFFQAEFPAMFKKIRFPESSGIGIKPVSQEGTERIVKAAIKYAIDNDKPSVTLIHKGNIMKFTEGGFRDWGYQVSKDHFGATELDGGPWTHFKNPKTGKQIIVKDVIADAFLQQILTRPAEYSVITTMNLNGDYISDALAACVGGIGIAPGGNINYDTGTAIFEATHGTAPKYADQDKVNPGSVILSGEMMFRYLGWKEAADAVIKGIDGAIGAKTVTYDFHRQMEGATLLKCSEFGDAVIKHM
;
A
#
# COMPACT_ATOMS: atom_id res chain seq x y z
N GLU A 1 6.20 1.39 0.44
CA GLU A 1 7.36 2.29 0.26
C GLU A 1 6.85 3.47 -0.59
N ASN A 2 7.28 4.72 -0.39
CA ASN A 2 6.74 5.85 -1.15
C ASN A 2 7.77 6.90 -1.63
N THR A 3 9.07 6.58 -1.69
CA THR A 3 10.10 7.54 -2.16
C THR A 3 11.19 6.94 -3.04
N GLU A 4 11.13 5.66 -3.39
CA GLU A 4 12.05 5.02 -4.34
C GLU A 4 11.27 4.13 -5.31
N ASP A 5 11.86 3.02 -5.77
CA ASP A 5 11.33 2.17 -6.84
C ASP A 5 11.29 2.92 -8.20
N ILE A 6 10.66 2.33 -9.20
CA ILE A 6 10.48 2.91 -10.53
C ILE A 6 9.73 4.25 -10.50
N TYR A 7 9.02 4.54 -9.40
CA TYR A 7 8.37 5.83 -9.12
C TYR A 7 9.34 6.99 -8.95
N ALA A 8 10.65 6.73 -8.86
CA ALA A 8 11.67 7.77 -8.91
C ALA A 8 11.64 8.60 -10.21
N GLY A 9 10.97 8.13 -11.27
CA GLY A 9 10.81 8.88 -12.53
C GLY A 9 12.12 9.06 -13.29
N ILE A 10 13.11 8.19 -13.06
CA ILE A 10 14.40 8.22 -13.73
C ILE A 10 14.27 7.40 -15.02
N GLU A 11 13.95 8.09 -16.11
CA GLU A 11 13.70 7.48 -17.42
C GLU A 11 14.29 8.29 -18.58
N PHE A 12 14.60 7.58 -19.66
CA PHE A 12 15.22 8.12 -20.87
C PHE A 12 14.36 7.75 -22.08
N GLU A 13 13.65 8.75 -22.63
CA GLU A 13 12.78 8.57 -23.80
C GLU A 13 13.57 8.14 -25.04
N ASN A 14 13.06 7.13 -25.75
CA ASN A 14 13.70 6.60 -26.95
C ASN A 14 13.97 7.69 -28.00
N GLY A 15 15.18 7.70 -28.56
CA GLY A 15 15.57 8.62 -29.63
C GLY A 15 16.06 10.00 -29.17
N THR A 16 15.90 10.34 -27.90
CA THR A 16 16.47 11.56 -27.30
C THR A 16 17.99 11.47 -27.15
N ASP A 17 18.66 12.61 -27.03
CA ASP A 17 20.11 12.67 -26.89
C ASP A 17 20.59 12.05 -25.56
N ASP A 18 19.83 12.22 -24.48
CA ASP A 18 20.13 11.59 -23.18
C ASP A 18 20.01 10.07 -23.24
N ASN A 19 18.99 9.53 -23.91
CA ASN A 19 18.86 8.09 -24.13
C ASN A 19 20.04 7.53 -24.93
N LYS A 20 20.40 8.17 -26.06
CA LYS A 20 21.56 7.76 -26.87
C LYS A 20 22.85 7.80 -26.06
N ARG A 21 23.04 8.84 -25.24
CA ARG A 21 24.21 9.00 -24.36
C ARG A 21 24.26 7.90 -23.32
N PHE A 22 23.15 7.61 -22.65
CA PHE A 22 23.05 6.53 -21.67
C PHE A 22 23.31 5.16 -22.29
N MET A 23 22.70 4.86 -23.44
CA MET A 23 22.86 3.59 -24.16
C MET A 23 24.31 3.38 -24.60
N LYS A 24 24.97 4.43 -25.12
CA LYS A 24 26.40 4.37 -25.48
C LYS A 24 27.28 4.08 -24.26
N PHE A 25 27.04 4.76 -23.14
CA PHE A 25 27.74 4.50 -21.88
C PHE A 25 27.51 3.06 -21.41
N PHE A 26 26.26 2.60 -21.37
CA PHE A 26 25.90 1.27 -20.87
C PHE A 26 26.48 0.16 -21.76
N GLN A 27 26.53 0.36 -23.07
CA GLN A 27 27.17 -0.56 -24.01
C GLN A 27 28.68 -0.66 -23.79
N ALA A 28 29.35 0.48 -23.53
CA ALA A 28 30.79 0.53 -23.34
C ALA A 28 31.22 -0.10 -22.00
N GLU A 29 30.56 0.28 -20.91
CA GLU A 29 30.96 -0.12 -19.55
C GLU A 29 30.39 -1.49 -19.15
N PHE A 30 29.21 -1.87 -19.65
CA PHE A 30 28.51 -3.10 -19.25
C PHE A 30 28.05 -3.94 -20.47
N PRO A 31 28.97 -4.32 -21.39
CA PRO A 31 28.61 -4.95 -22.66
C PRO A 31 27.83 -6.26 -22.50
N ALA A 32 28.10 -7.05 -21.45
CA ALA A 32 27.38 -8.29 -21.18
C ALA A 32 25.91 -8.05 -20.77
N MET A 33 25.63 -6.98 -20.04
CA MET A 33 24.27 -6.61 -19.64
C MET A 33 23.54 -5.90 -20.78
N PHE A 34 24.23 -5.05 -21.53
CA PHE A 34 23.69 -4.40 -22.72
C PHE A 34 23.16 -5.41 -23.74
N LYS A 35 23.85 -6.54 -23.95
CA LYS A 35 23.39 -7.64 -24.81
C LYS A 35 22.03 -8.24 -24.44
N LYS A 36 21.52 -7.98 -23.23
CA LYS A 36 20.18 -8.43 -22.80
C LYS A 36 19.07 -7.48 -23.27
N ILE A 37 19.41 -6.27 -23.71
CA ILE A 37 18.44 -5.37 -24.35
C ILE A 37 18.11 -5.94 -25.71
N ARG A 38 16.87 -6.41 -25.89
CA ARG A 38 16.44 -7.13 -27.09
C ARG A 38 16.43 -6.27 -28.35
N PHE A 39 16.09 -4.98 -28.22
CA PHE A 39 15.92 -4.02 -29.31
C PHE A 39 16.54 -2.65 -28.94
N PRO A 40 17.88 -2.53 -28.88
CA PRO A 40 18.55 -1.35 -28.34
C PRO A 40 18.26 -0.06 -29.13
N GLU A 41 18.03 -0.14 -30.44
CA GLU A 41 17.77 1.02 -31.30
C GLU A 41 16.37 1.62 -31.15
N SER A 42 15.48 0.96 -30.39
CA SER A 42 14.08 1.37 -30.26
C SER A 42 13.54 1.20 -28.83
N SER A 43 14.42 1.34 -27.82
CA SER A 43 14.07 1.13 -26.41
C SER A 43 14.16 2.44 -25.61
N GLY A 44 13.07 2.77 -24.90
CA GLY A 44 13.16 3.65 -23.73
C GLY A 44 13.79 2.89 -22.56
N ILE A 45 14.46 3.60 -21.66
CA ILE A 45 15.15 3.00 -20.50
C ILE A 45 14.60 3.61 -19.21
N GLY A 46 14.28 2.78 -18.23
CA GLY A 46 13.92 3.20 -16.87
C GLY A 46 14.87 2.61 -15.84
N ILE A 47 15.09 3.35 -14.75
CA ILE A 47 15.95 2.91 -13.63
C ILE A 47 15.07 2.68 -12.40
N LYS A 48 15.17 1.47 -11.83
CA LYS A 48 14.46 1.08 -10.59
C LYS A 48 15.46 0.95 -9.43
N PRO A 49 15.70 2.02 -8.64
CA PRO A 49 16.46 1.91 -7.40
C PRO A 49 15.57 1.36 -6.28
N VAL A 50 16.10 0.41 -5.50
CA VAL A 50 15.52 -0.02 -4.21
C VAL A 50 16.70 -0.12 -3.24
N SER A 51 16.62 0.58 -2.11
CA SER A 51 17.74 0.74 -1.19
C SER A 51 17.50 0.00 0.12
N GLN A 52 18.61 -0.31 0.81
CA GLN A 52 18.56 -0.85 2.16
C GLN A 52 17.91 0.15 3.11
N GLU A 53 18.33 1.42 3.10
CA GLU A 53 17.79 2.48 3.97
C GLU A 53 16.28 2.68 3.77
N GLY A 54 15.83 2.74 2.50
CA GLY A 54 14.43 2.86 2.13
C GLY A 54 13.59 1.65 2.55
N THR A 55 14.14 0.45 2.40
CA THR A 55 13.51 -0.80 2.87
C THR A 55 13.42 -0.84 4.40
N GLU A 56 14.51 -0.53 5.09
CA GLU A 56 14.58 -0.66 6.54
C GLU A 56 13.53 0.20 7.24
N ARG A 57 13.38 1.47 6.84
CA ARG A 57 12.41 2.38 7.46
C ARG A 57 10.96 1.90 7.28
N ILE A 58 10.59 1.40 6.08
CA ILE A 58 9.20 1.00 5.81
C ILE A 58 8.87 -0.34 6.48
N VAL A 59 9.83 -1.26 6.53
CA VAL A 59 9.65 -2.53 7.27
C VAL A 59 9.60 -2.28 8.78
N LYS A 60 10.47 -1.42 9.33
CA LYS A 60 10.40 -0.99 10.74
C LYS A 60 9.02 -0.40 11.07
N ALA A 61 8.48 0.47 10.21
CA ALA A 61 7.16 1.05 10.39
C ALA A 61 6.05 -0.03 10.38
N ALA A 62 6.08 -0.96 9.43
CA ALA A 62 5.10 -2.05 9.35
C ALA A 62 5.14 -2.99 10.58
N ILE A 63 6.34 -3.35 11.05
CA ILE A 63 6.49 -4.21 12.25
C ILE A 63 6.03 -3.46 13.50
N LYS A 64 6.38 -2.17 13.66
CA LYS A 64 5.88 -1.33 14.77
C LYS A 64 4.36 -1.24 14.75
N TYR A 65 3.76 -1.02 13.57
CA TYR A 65 2.30 -1.02 13.42
C TYR A 65 1.68 -2.34 13.86
N ALA A 66 2.28 -3.49 13.47
CA ALA A 66 1.81 -4.80 13.90
C ALA A 66 1.89 -4.99 15.43
N ILE A 67 2.98 -4.54 16.06
CA ILE A 67 3.15 -4.57 17.52
C ILE A 67 2.08 -3.72 18.22
N ASP A 68 1.91 -2.48 17.76
CA ASP A 68 1.05 -1.48 18.40
C ASP A 68 -0.44 -1.81 18.29
N ASN A 69 -0.81 -2.53 17.23
CA ASN A 69 -2.19 -2.91 16.92
C ASN A 69 -2.45 -4.42 17.10
N ASP A 70 -1.54 -5.12 17.78
CA ASP A 70 -1.63 -6.56 18.09
C ASP A 70 -1.97 -7.45 16.87
N LYS A 71 -1.34 -7.16 15.73
CA LYS A 71 -1.55 -7.89 14.47
C LYS A 71 -0.70 -9.17 14.43
N PRO A 72 -1.21 -10.27 13.87
CA PRO A 72 -0.56 -11.58 13.93
C PRO A 72 0.60 -11.74 12.94
N SER A 73 0.69 -10.92 11.89
CA SER A 73 1.74 -11.06 10.88
C SER A 73 2.05 -9.79 10.10
N VAL A 74 3.27 -9.74 9.57
CA VAL A 74 3.75 -8.79 8.55
C VAL A 74 4.22 -9.61 7.34
N THR A 75 3.72 -9.29 6.15
CA THR A 75 4.08 -9.99 4.91
C THR A 75 4.86 -9.07 3.98
N LEU A 76 6.08 -9.46 3.62
CA LEU A 76 6.94 -8.83 2.63
C LEU A 76 6.50 -9.30 1.23
N ILE A 77 5.94 -8.42 0.41
CA ILE A 77 5.54 -8.78 -0.96
C ILE A 77 6.58 -8.32 -1.95
N HIS A 78 7.00 -9.20 -2.86
CA HIS A 78 8.11 -8.90 -3.77
C HIS A 78 8.15 -9.82 -4.99
N LYS A 79 8.88 -9.46 -6.06
CA LYS A 79 9.14 -10.28 -7.24
C LYS A 79 10.63 -10.63 -7.35
N GLY A 80 11.22 -10.95 -6.19
CA GLY A 80 12.65 -11.16 -6.03
C GLY A 80 13.22 -12.39 -6.73
N ASN A 81 12.38 -13.31 -7.22
CA ASN A 81 12.84 -14.42 -8.06
C ASN A 81 13.33 -13.93 -9.44
N ILE A 82 12.80 -12.80 -9.93
CA ILE A 82 13.22 -12.14 -11.18
C ILE A 82 14.13 -10.94 -10.88
N MET A 83 13.68 -10.02 -10.02
CA MET A 83 14.39 -8.79 -9.67
C MET A 83 15.23 -8.98 -8.40
N LYS A 84 16.24 -9.84 -8.48
CA LYS A 84 17.02 -10.31 -7.32
C LYS A 84 17.68 -9.21 -6.49
N PHE A 85 18.17 -8.16 -7.14
CA PHE A 85 18.99 -7.12 -6.47
C PHE A 85 18.20 -5.86 -6.07
N THR A 86 16.89 -5.83 -6.36
CA THR A 86 15.99 -4.76 -5.93
C THR A 86 14.88 -5.36 -5.07
N GLU A 87 13.96 -6.09 -5.67
CA GLU A 87 12.85 -6.72 -4.93
C GLU A 87 13.29 -7.94 -4.10
N GLY A 88 14.33 -8.65 -4.54
CA GLY A 88 14.99 -9.65 -3.68
C GLY A 88 15.73 -9.00 -2.51
N GLY A 89 16.40 -7.88 -2.77
CA GLY A 89 17.01 -7.04 -1.73
C GLY A 89 16.00 -6.57 -0.69
N PHE A 90 14.84 -6.06 -1.12
CA PHE A 90 13.74 -5.66 -0.23
C PHE A 90 13.33 -6.78 0.74
N ARG A 91 13.15 -8.00 0.22
CA ARG A 91 12.83 -9.17 1.07
C ARG A 91 13.95 -9.45 2.06
N ASP A 92 15.19 -9.52 1.57
CA ASP A 92 16.34 -9.93 2.38
C ASP A 92 16.63 -8.92 3.50
N TRP A 93 16.64 -7.62 3.17
CA TRP A 93 16.76 -6.54 4.15
C TRP A 93 15.56 -6.49 5.11
N GLY A 94 14.34 -6.78 4.62
CA GLY A 94 13.16 -6.85 5.48
C GLY A 94 13.24 -7.96 6.55
N TYR A 95 13.74 -9.14 6.19
CA TYR A 95 14.05 -10.19 7.17
C TYR A 95 15.21 -9.82 8.08
N GLN A 96 16.23 -9.15 7.56
CA GLN A 96 17.34 -8.66 8.40
C GLN A 96 16.83 -7.68 9.47
N VAL A 97 15.90 -6.79 9.10
CA VAL A 97 15.25 -5.87 10.05
C VAL A 97 14.51 -6.60 11.15
N SER A 98 13.73 -7.66 10.83
CA SER A 98 13.00 -8.41 11.85
C SER A 98 13.95 -9.06 12.85
N LYS A 99 15.09 -9.58 12.38
CA LYS A 99 16.13 -10.20 13.22
C LYS A 99 16.86 -9.15 14.08
N ASP A 100 17.42 -8.12 13.45
CA ASP A 100 18.32 -7.17 14.11
C ASP A 100 17.62 -6.19 15.05
N HIS A 101 16.41 -5.75 14.70
CA HIS A 101 15.70 -4.71 15.45
C HIS A 101 14.59 -5.24 16.34
N PHE A 102 14.08 -6.44 16.07
CA PHE A 102 12.94 -7.01 16.79
C PHE A 102 13.23 -8.39 17.39
N GLY A 103 14.45 -8.90 17.24
CA GLY A 103 14.87 -10.17 17.84
C GLY A 103 14.14 -11.38 17.26
N ALA A 104 13.69 -11.30 16.00
CA ALA A 104 13.00 -12.41 15.36
C ALA A 104 13.94 -13.59 15.10
N THR A 105 13.43 -14.79 15.30
CA THR A 105 14.11 -16.05 15.01
C THR A 105 13.41 -16.77 13.86
N GLU A 106 14.13 -17.64 13.17
CA GLU A 106 13.56 -18.42 12.07
C GLU A 106 12.46 -19.36 12.57
N LEU A 107 11.35 -19.36 11.85
CA LEU A 107 10.23 -20.28 12.06
C LEU A 107 10.51 -21.56 11.28
N ASP A 108 10.54 -22.71 11.94
CA ASP A 108 10.71 -24.04 11.34
C ASP A 108 11.91 -24.19 10.37
N GLY A 109 13.00 -23.46 10.63
CA GLY A 109 14.21 -23.47 9.78
C GLY A 109 14.18 -22.47 8.62
N GLY A 110 13.20 -21.57 8.58
CA GLY A 110 13.12 -20.43 7.66
C GLY A 110 12.36 -20.74 6.36
N PRO A 111 12.18 -19.71 5.49
CA PRO A 111 12.72 -18.36 5.59
C PRO A 111 11.90 -17.42 6.49
N TRP A 112 10.69 -17.82 6.89
CA TRP A 112 9.85 -17.00 7.76
C TRP A 112 10.50 -16.81 9.12
N THR A 113 10.24 -15.69 9.76
CA THR A 113 10.72 -15.39 11.10
C THR A 113 9.56 -15.08 12.03
N HIS A 114 9.78 -15.18 13.32
CA HIS A 114 8.78 -14.83 14.31
C HIS A 114 9.43 -14.24 15.56
N PHE A 115 8.66 -13.43 16.27
CA PHE A 115 9.01 -12.91 17.59
C PHE A 115 7.73 -12.75 18.43
N LYS A 116 7.88 -12.50 19.73
CA LYS A 116 6.74 -12.19 20.60
C LYS A 116 6.50 -10.69 20.59
N ASN A 117 5.26 -10.28 20.38
CA ASN A 117 4.81 -8.91 20.60
C ASN A 117 5.17 -8.51 22.05
N PRO A 118 6.02 -7.49 22.26
CA PRO A 118 6.45 -7.10 23.60
C PRO A 118 5.32 -6.53 24.46
N LYS A 119 4.21 -6.10 23.85
CA LYS A 119 3.04 -5.53 24.55
C LYS A 119 2.04 -6.59 25.00
N THR A 120 1.85 -7.65 24.21
CA THR A 120 0.78 -8.63 24.41
C THR A 120 1.26 -10.07 24.61
N GLY A 121 2.54 -10.34 24.34
CA GLY A 121 3.13 -11.68 24.38
C GLY A 121 2.72 -12.61 23.23
N LYS A 122 1.79 -12.18 22.35
CA LYS A 122 1.36 -12.97 21.19
C LYS A 122 2.46 -13.05 20.13
N GLN A 123 2.47 -14.13 19.37
CA GLN A 123 3.45 -14.31 18.29
C GLN A 123 3.10 -13.41 17.10
N ILE A 124 4.11 -12.75 16.53
CA ILE A 124 4.04 -12.06 15.24
C ILE A 124 4.93 -12.82 14.27
N ILE A 125 4.36 -13.21 13.13
CA ILE A 125 5.09 -13.87 12.03
C ILE A 125 5.47 -12.83 10.98
N VAL A 126 6.76 -12.73 10.66
CA VAL A 126 7.23 -12.01 9.48
C VAL A 126 7.48 -13.03 8.39
N LYS A 127 6.77 -12.88 7.27
CA LYS A 127 6.78 -13.82 6.14
C LYS A 127 6.91 -13.10 4.82
N ASP A 128 7.12 -13.81 3.73
CA ASP A 128 7.18 -13.27 2.37
C ASP A 128 6.31 -14.06 1.39
N VAL A 129 5.85 -13.36 0.34
CA VAL A 129 5.13 -13.96 -0.79
C VAL A 129 5.52 -13.26 -2.08
N ILE A 130 5.64 -14.04 -3.16
CA ILE A 130 5.90 -13.48 -4.48
C ILE A 130 4.67 -12.72 -5.01
N ALA A 131 4.85 -11.52 -5.54
CA ALA A 131 3.76 -10.58 -5.88
C ALA A 131 2.65 -11.18 -6.77
N ASP A 132 2.99 -11.98 -7.79
CA ASP A 132 1.99 -12.62 -8.65
C ASP A 132 1.21 -13.74 -7.95
N ALA A 133 1.85 -14.50 -7.06
CA ALA A 133 1.18 -15.46 -6.20
C ALA A 133 0.31 -14.75 -5.15
N PHE A 134 0.78 -13.62 -4.62
CA PHE A 134 0.04 -12.82 -3.65
C PHE A 134 -1.28 -12.30 -4.23
N LEU A 135 -1.29 -11.80 -5.46
CA LEU A 135 -2.52 -11.36 -6.15
C LEU A 135 -3.56 -12.49 -6.31
N GLN A 136 -3.13 -13.76 -6.36
CA GLN A 136 -4.05 -14.90 -6.33
C GLN A 136 -4.51 -15.23 -4.90
N GLN A 137 -3.61 -15.11 -3.92
CA GLN A 137 -3.86 -15.47 -2.54
C GLN A 137 -4.74 -14.46 -1.80
N ILE A 138 -4.73 -13.17 -2.17
CA ILE A 138 -5.69 -12.20 -1.64
C ILE A 138 -7.15 -12.54 -2.01
N LEU A 139 -7.37 -13.27 -3.09
CA LEU A 139 -8.68 -13.75 -3.50
C LEU A 139 -9.05 -15.09 -2.85
N THR A 140 -8.09 -16.03 -2.83
CA THR A 140 -8.35 -17.42 -2.43
C THR A 140 -8.13 -17.69 -0.95
N ARG A 141 -7.29 -16.89 -0.29
CA ARG A 141 -6.85 -17.05 1.10
C ARG A 141 -6.67 -15.69 1.84
N PRO A 142 -7.61 -14.72 1.72
CA PRO A 142 -7.43 -13.39 2.32
C PRO A 142 -7.17 -13.42 3.83
N ALA A 143 -7.78 -14.38 4.55
CA ALA A 143 -7.65 -14.51 6.00
C ALA A 143 -6.23 -14.87 6.48
N GLU A 144 -5.33 -15.31 5.59
CA GLU A 144 -3.94 -15.61 5.95
C GLU A 144 -3.08 -14.35 6.08
N TYR A 145 -3.57 -13.18 5.68
CA TYR A 145 -2.80 -11.93 5.65
C TYR A 145 -3.32 -10.89 6.65
N SER A 146 -2.38 -10.10 7.19
CA SER A 146 -2.71 -8.99 8.07
C SER A 146 -1.99 -7.72 7.64
N VAL A 147 -0.81 -7.43 8.17
CA VAL A 147 -0.02 -6.27 7.73
C VAL A 147 0.76 -6.65 6.49
N ILE A 148 0.71 -5.81 5.46
CA ILE A 148 1.47 -5.96 4.22
C ILE A 148 2.50 -4.84 4.15
N THR A 149 3.72 -5.17 3.73
CA THR A 149 4.73 -4.18 3.36
C THR A 149 5.40 -4.57 2.07
N THR A 150 5.59 -3.57 1.21
CA THR A 150 6.05 -3.77 -0.17
C THR A 150 6.65 -2.47 -0.73
N MET A 151 7.27 -2.56 -1.90
CA MET A 151 7.82 -1.44 -2.67
C MET A 151 6.71 -0.65 -3.36
N ASN A 152 7.04 0.53 -3.88
CA ASN A 152 6.09 1.52 -4.37
C ASN A 152 5.12 0.93 -5.42
N LEU A 153 5.65 0.36 -6.52
CA LEU A 153 4.81 -0.14 -7.62
C LEU A 153 3.92 -1.31 -7.23
N ASN A 154 4.45 -2.26 -6.46
CA ASN A 154 3.65 -3.37 -5.97
C ASN A 154 2.57 -2.88 -5.00
N GLY A 155 2.89 -1.85 -4.19
CA GLY A 155 1.95 -1.23 -3.27
C GLY A 155 0.73 -0.68 -4.00
N ASP A 156 0.96 0.12 -5.05
CA ASP A 156 -0.07 0.68 -5.93
C ASP A 156 -1.03 -0.39 -6.46
N TYR A 157 -0.48 -1.44 -7.10
CA TYR A 157 -1.30 -2.50 -7.68
C TYR A 157 -2.08 -3.29 -6.62
N ILE A 158 -1.46 -3.55 -5.48
CA ILE A 158 -2.06 -4.34 -4.41
C ILE A 158 -3.17 -3.56 -3.71
N SER A 159 -2.97 -2.28 -3.39
CA SER A 159 -3.97 -1.47 -2.71
C SER A 159 -5.24 -1.34 -3.54
N ASP A 160 -5.09 -1.10 -4.84
CA ASP A 160 -6.23 -1.00 -5.77
C ASP A 160 -6.96 -2.33 -5.93
N ALA A 161 -6.21 -3.43 -6.08
CA ALA A 161 -6.80 -4.76 -6.17
C ALA A 161 -7.59 -5.12 -4.90
N LEU A 162 -7.04 -4.83 -3.72
CA LEU A 162 -7.71 -5.08 -2.44
C LEU A 162 -8.95 -4.20 -2.26
N ALA A 163 -8.86 -2.91 -2.60
CA ALA A 163 -10.01 -2.00 -2.55
C ALA A 163 -11.14 -2.49 -3.47
N ALA A 164 -10.81 -2.98 -4.67
CA ALA A 164 -11.78 -3.60 -5.57
C ALA A 164 -12.42 -4.87 -4.99
N CYS A 165 -11.63 -5.75 -4.36
CA CYS A 165 -12.12 -7.00 -3.78
C CYS A 165 -13.19 -6.79 -2.71
N VAL A 166 -13.10 -5.71 -1.93
CA VAL A 166 -14.07 -5.38 -0.87
C VAL A 166 -15.18 -4.43 -1.35
N GLY A 167 -15.24 -4.10 -2.64
CA GLY A 167 -16.19 -3.13 -3.19
C GLY A 167 -15.94 -1.69 -2.73
N GLY A 168 -14.72 -1.39 -2.27
CA GLY A 168 -14.35 -0.16 -1.57
C GLY A 168 -13.62 0.87 -2.43
N ILE A 169 -13.60 0.76 -3.76
CA ILE A 169 -12.85 1.68 -4.66
C ILE A 169 -13.19 3.16 -4.38
N GLY A 170 -14.45 3.47 -4.07
CA GLY A 170 -14.88 4.85 -3.78
C GLY A 170 -14.66 5.31 -2.33
N ILE A 171 -14.26 4.40 -1.43
CA ILE A 171 -14.17 4.68 0.01
C ILE A 171 -12.83 4.26 0.64
N ALA A 172 -11.86 3.76 -0.14
CA ALA A 172 -10.56 3.37 0.37
C ALA A 172 -9.84 4.59 0.99
N PRO A 173 -9.42 4.53 2.27
CA PRO A 173 -8.66 5.62 2.88
C PRO A 173 -7.17 5.54 2.54
N GLY A 174 -6.46 6.65 2.73
CA GLY A 174 -5.04 6.78 2.41
C GLY A 174 -4.31 7.79 3.29
N GLY A 175 -3.04 7.51 3.56
CA GLY A 175 -2.16 8.39 4.32
C GLY A 175 -0.69 8.21 3.98
N ASN A 176 0.00 9.33 3.81
CA ASN A 176 1.43 9.44 3.54
C ASN A 176 2.13 9.94 4.79
N ILE A 177 2.96 9.09 5.40
CA ILE A 177 3.50 9.34 6.73
C ILE A 177 5.01 9.19 6.73
N ASN A 178 5.71 10.22 7.22
CA ASN A 178 7.07 10.11 7.69
C ASN A 178 7.05 9.88 9.21
N TYR A 179 7.27 8.63 9.62
CA TYR A 179 7.23 8.25 11.04
C TYR A 179 8.42 8.77 11.86
N ASP A 180 9.51 9.20 11.22
CA ASP A 180 10.69 9.73 11.90
C ASP A 180 10.52 11.22 12.23
N THR A 181 9.88 11.98 11.34
CA THR A 181 9.60 13.43 11.57
C THR A 181 8.24 13.68 12.20
N GLY A 182 7.32 12.70 12.16
CA GLY A 182 5.93 12.87 12.58
C GLY A 182 5.07 13.64 11.57
N THR A 183 5.57 13.89 10.35
CA THR A 183 4.81 14.59 9.31
C THR A 183 3.90 13.60 8.60
N ALA A 184 2.61 13.92 8.48
CA ALA A 184 1.62 13.08 7.83
C ALA A 184 0.67 13.90 6.96
N ILE A 185 0.28 13.34 5.81
CA ILE A 185 -0.77 13.84 4.92
C ILE A 185 -1.78 12.73 4.73
N PHE A 186 -3.05 12.99 5.04
CA PHE A 186 -4.16 12.07 4.81
C PHE A 186 -4.98 12.56 3.63
N GLU A 187 -5.31 11.67 2.70
CA GLU A 187 -5.83 12.07 1.38
C GLU A 187 -6.96 11.16 0.89
N ALA A 188 -7.81 11.69 0.00
CA ALA A 188 -8.69 10.85 -0.79
C ALA A 188 -7.85 10.06 -1.81
N THR A 189 -8.16 8.78 -1.99
CA THR A 189 -7.38 7.89 -2.87
C THR A 189 -7.94 7.79 -4.29
N HIS A 190 -9.18 8.24 -4.50
CA HIS A 190 -9.81 8.25 -5.81
C HIS A 190 -9.44 9.51 -6.62
N GLY A 191 -9.55 9.42 -7.94
CA GLY A 191 -9.34 10.57 -8.85
C GLY A 191 -10.39 11.69 -8.71
N THR A 192 -10.19 12.78 -9.44
CA THR A 192 -10.98 14.02 -9.33
C THR A 192 -12.40 13.96 -9.88
N ALA A 193 -12.72 12.95 -10.70
CA ALA A 193 -14.02 12.75 -11.36
C ALA A 193 -14.70 14.05 -11.89
N PRO A 194 -14.08 14.82 -12.81
CA PRO A 194 -14.52 16.18 -13.17
C PRO A 194 -15.98 16.28 -13.66
N LYS A 195 -16.50 15.21 -14.26
CA LYS A 195 -17.89 15.11 -14.72
C LYS A 195 -18.95 15.23 -13.61
N TYR A 196 -18.56 15.09 -12.33
CA TYR A 196 -19.44 15.20 -11.17
C TYR A 196 -19.08 16.36 -10.22
N ALA A 197 -18.16 17.25 -10.64
CA ALA A 197 -17.79 18.43 -9.87
C ALA A 197 -19.05 19.28 -9.55
N ASP A 198 -19.14 19.74 -8.31
CA ASP A 198 -20.20 20.61 -7.78
C ASP A 198 -21.64 20.07 -7.90
N GLN A 199 -21.82 18.77 -8.14
CA GLN A 199 -23.14 18.14 -8.27
C GLN A 199 -23.68 17.54 -6.98
N ASP A 200 -22.96 17.66 -5.86
CA ASP A 200 -23.34 17.09 -4.55
C ASP A 200 -23.70 15.60 -4.65
N LYS A 201 -22.90 14.83 -5.38
CA LYS A 201 -23.26 13.47 -5.84
C LYS A 201 -22.29 12.38 -5.41
N VAL A 202 -20.99 12.68 -5.39
CA VAL A 202 -19.94 11.67 -5.18
C VAL A 202 -19.91 11.19 -3.73
N ASN A 203 -19.30 10.02 -3.51
CA ASN A 203 -19.14 9.45 -2.19
C ASN A 203 -17.98 10.15 -1.45
N PRO A 204 -18.20 10.80 -0.29
CA PRO A 204 -17.13 11.40 0.50
C PRO A 204 -16.40 10.37 1.39
N GLY A 205 -16.75 9.09 1.33
CA GLY A 205 -16.26 8.05 2.25
C GLY A 205 -14.74 7.93 2.28
N SER A 206 -14.05 8.07 1.15
CA SER A 206 -12.57 7.98 1.11
C SER A 206 -11.93 9.08 1.96
N VAL A 207 -12.32 10.35 1.78
CA VAL A 207 -11.75 11.45 2.58
C VAL A 207 -12.19 11.41 4.04
N ILE A 208 -13.41 10.95 4.33
CA ILE A 208 -13.91 10.76 5.71
C ILE A 208 -13.07 9.69 6.43
N LEU A 209 -12.83 8.54 5.80
CA LEU A 209 -12.03 7.45 6.37
C LEU A 209 -10.54 7.81 6.43
N SER A 210 -10.02 8.62 5.52
CA SER A 210 -8.68 9.20 5.68
C SER A 210 -8.61 10.17 6.86
N GLY A 211 -9.68 10.91 7.14
CA GLY A 211 -9.84 11.70 8.37
C GLY A 211 -9.91 10.85 9.64
N GLU A 212 -10.52 9.66 9.57
CA GLU A 212 -10.45 8.66 10.64
C GLU A 212 -9.00 8.24 10.93
N MET A 213 -8.23 7.93 9.89
CA MET A 213 -6.81 7.59 10.03
C MET A 213 -6.01 8.76 10.65
N MET A 214 -6.34 9.99 10.29
CA MET A 214 -5.76 11.20 10.89
C MET A 214 -6.05 11.29 12.39
N PHE A 215 -7.31 11.13 12.81
CA PHE A 215 -7.65 11.14 14.24
C PHE A 215 -6.93 10.04 15.01
N ARG A 216 -6.85 8.84 14.42
CA ARG A 216 -6.13 7.72 15.01
C ARG A 216 -4.63 8.00 15.14
N TYR A 217 -4.03 8.67 14.15
CA TYR A 217 -2.63 9.12 14.16
C TYR A 217 -2.37 10.19 15.24
N LEU A 218 -3.30 11.13 15.43
CA LEU A 218 -3.25 12.15 16.49
C LEU A 218 -3.49 11.59 17.91
N GLY A 219 -3.85 10.32 18.02
CA GLY A 219 -4.19 9.65 19.29
C GLY A 219 -5.62 9.90 19.76
N TRP A 220 -6.48 10.52 18.94
CA TRP A 220 -7.88 10.80 19.25
C TRP A 220 -8.76 9.61 18.87
N LYS A 221 -8.59 8.51 19.62
CA LYS A 221 -9.19 7.21 19.29
C LYS A 221 -10.71 7.23 19.35
N GLU A 222 -11.29 7.95 20.30
CA GLU A 222 -12.74 8.07 20.46
C GLU A 222 -13.39 8.74 19.24
N ALA A 223 -12.73 9.77 18.68
CA ALA A 223 -13.19 10.44 17.47
C ALA A 223 -13.07 9.51 16.25
N ALA A 224 -11.96 8.79 16.11
CA ALA A 224 -11.76 7.82 15.04
C ALA A 224 -12.82 6.70 15.08
N ASP A 225 -13.07 6.13 16.26
CA ASP A 225 -14.04 5.05 16.45
C ASP A 225 -15.48 5.53 16.21
N ALA A 226 -15.81 6.79 16.55
CA ALA A 226 -17.10 7.39 16.22
C ALA A 226 -17.32 7.53 14.69
N VAL A 227 -16.27 7.90 13.93
CA VAL A 227 -16.34 7.95 12.46
C VAL A 227 -16.59 6.58 11.87
N ILE A 228 -15.87 5.54 12.33
CA ILE A 228 -16.12 4.15 11.89
C ILE A 228 -17.57 3.73 12.18
N LYS A 229 -18.04 3.96 13.40
CA LYS A 229 -19.43 3.65 13.79
C LYS A 229 -20.45 4.36 12.89
N GLY A 230 -20.22 5.63 12.58
CA GLY A 230 -21.09 6.42 11.69
C GLY A 230 -21.15 5.86 10.27
N ILE A 231 -19.99 5.52 9.70
CA ILE A 231 -19.88 4.92 8.35
C ILE A 231 -20.56 3.56 8.31
N ASP A 232 -20.26 2.68 9.26
CA ASP A 232 -20.86 1.34 9.38
C ASP A 232 -22.39 1.43 9.52
N GLY A 233 -22.87 2.37 10.35
CA GLY A 233 -24.29 2.60 10.55
C GLY A 233 -25.01 3.10 9.29
N ALA A 234 -24.45 4.09 8.59
CA ALA A 234 -25.07 4.66 7.38
C ALA A 234 -25.10 3.66 6.22
N ILE A 235 -24.00 2.92 6.00
CA ILE A 235 -23.95 1.87 4.97
C ILE A 235 -24.86 0.70 5.36
N GLY A 236 -24.84 0.27 6.62
CA GLY A 236 -25.70 -0.80 7.15
C GLY A 236 -27.20 -0.49 7.05
N ALA A 237 -27.59 0.78 7.23
CA ALA A 237 -28.94 1.28 7.01
C ALA A 237 -29.32 1.41 5.52
N LYS A 238 -28.39 1.13 4.60
CA LYS A 238 -28.53 1.29 3.14
C LYS A 238 -28.91 2.72 2.72
N THR A 239 -28.52 3.73 3.50
CA THR A 239 -28.70 5.14 3.16
C THR A 239 -27.37 5.68 2.61
N VAL A 240 -27.22 5.68 1.29
CA VAL A 240 -25.90 5.73 0.62
C VAL A 240 -25.92 6.59 -0.65
N THR A 241 -24.74 7.00 -1.10
CA THR A 241 -24.56 7.72 -2.37
C THR A 241 -24.77 6.83 -3.60
N TYR A 242 -24.84 7.47 -4.78
CA TYR A 242 -25.28 6.83 -6.03
C TYR A 242 -24.47 5.59 -6.45
N ASP A 243 -23.19 5.55 -6.10
CA ASP A 243 -22.20 4.52 -6.43
C ASP A 243 -22.49 3.20 -5.72
N PHE A 244 -22.92 3.26 -4.45
CA PHE A 244 -23.44 2.11 -3.71
C PHE A 244 -24.90 1.82 -4.04
N HIS A 245 -25.75 2.85 -4.10
CA HIS A 245 -27.20 2.70 -4.33
C HIS A 245 -27.50 1.84 -5.58
N ARG A 246 -26.77 2.05 -6.69
CA ARG A 246 -26.96 1.28 -7.93
C ARG A 246 -26.58 -0.20 -7.85
N GLN A 247 -25.94 -0.63 -6.76
CA GLN A 247 -25.47 -2.01 -6.52
C GLN A 247 -26.22 -2.68 -5.35
N MET A 248 -27.18 -1.99 -4.74
CA MET A 248 -27.91 -2.47 -3.55
C MET A 248 -29.41 -2.50 -3.80
N GLU A 249 -30.05 -3.58 -3.39
CA GLU A 249 -31.51 -3.66 -3.38
C GLU A 249 -32.09 -3.00 -2.12
N GLY A 250 -33.12 -2.16 -2.29
CA GLY A 250 -33.81 -1.46 -1.21
C GLY A 250 -32.99 -0.37 -0.53
N ALA A 251 -32.00 0.20 -1.21
CA ALA A 251 -31.22 1.33 -0.70
C ALA A 251 -31.96 2.68 -0.89
N THR A 252 -31.68 3.63 -0.01
CA THR A 252 -32.11 5.02 -0.13
C THR A 252 -30.97 5.84 -0.71
N LEU A 253 -31.21 6.49 -1.86
CA LEU A 253 -30.25 7.36 -2.51
C LEU A 253 -30.09 8.67 -1.74
N LEU A 254 -28.85 9.00 -1.37
CA LEU A 254 -28.46 10.28 -0.76
C LEU A 254 -27.49 11.05 -1.67
N LYS A 255 -27.49 12.37 -1.50
CA LYS A 255 -26.42 13.26 -1.98
C LYS A 255 -25.13 13.11 -1.16
N CYS A 256 -24.05 13.74 -1.63
CA CYS A 256 -22.78 13.76 -0.91
C CYS A 256 -22.92 14.39 0.49
N SER A 257 -23.55 15.57 0.56
CA SER A 257 -23.82 16.29 1.81
C SER A 257 -24.72 15.49 2.76
N GLU A 258 -25.82 14.94 2.24
CA GLU A 258 -26.79 14.13 2.98
C GLU A 258 -26.17 12.83 3.53
N PHE A 259 -25.20 12.24 2.82
CA PHE A 259 -24.47 11.08 3.33
C PHE A 259 -23.58 11.46 4.52
N GLY A 260 -22.98 12.66 4.52
CA GLY A 260 -22.30 13.20 5.70
C GLY A 260 -23.21 13.32 6.92
N ASP A 261 -24.43 13.85 6.73
CA ASP A 261 -25.44 13.93 7.80
C ASP A 261 -25.88 12.54 8.28
N ALA A 262 -26.03 11.58 7.36
CA ALA A 262 -26.35 10.20 7.71
C ALA A 262 -25.25 9.58 8.58
N VAL A 263 -23.97 9.77 8.23
CA VAL A 263 -22.83 9.32 9.04
C VAL A 263 -22.90 9.91 10.44
N ILE A 264 -23.14 11.22 10.57
CA ILE A 264 -23.26 11.90 11.88
C ILE A 264 -24.42 11.31 12.71
N LYS A 265 -25.57 11.05 12.09
CA LYS A 265 -26.74 10.47 12.77
C LYS A 265 -26.47 9.10 13.38
N HIS A 266 -25.52 8.35 12.82
CA HIS A 266 -25.15 7.01 13.27
C HIS A 266 -23.98 6.96 14.27
N MET A 267 -23.37 8.10 14.61
CA MET A 267 -22.28 8.20 15.59
C MET A 267 -22.70 7.87 17.03
#